data_AF-A0A5E4LA25-F1
#
_entry.id   AF-A0A5E4LA25-F1
#
_cell.length_a   1.000
_cell.length_b   1.000
_cell.length_c   1.000
_cell.angle_alpha   90.00
_cell.angle_beta   90.00
_cell.angle_gamma   90.00
#
_symmetry.space_group_name_H-M   'P 1'
#
loop_
_entity.id
_entity.type
_entity.pdbx_description
1 polymer ?
#
loop_
_entity_poly.entity_id
_entity_poly.type
_entity_poly.pdbx_seq_one_letter_code
_entity_poly.pdbx_strand_id
1 'polypeptide(L)'
;MILLELMDNIWIVLGLCLFIWIYGWAKESLGSAKLAILFAVIVFYLTFYSYPYLVWILAGFFIIQTAGKELMTQLNPFGGDQLH
;
A
#
# COMPACT_ATOMS: atom_id res chain seq x y z
N MET A 1 23.57 16.76 -5.00
CA MET A 1 23.70 16.37 -3.58
C MET A 1 22.33 16.41 -2.90
N ILE A 2 21.70 17.59 -2.74
CA ILE A 2 20.39 17.75 -2.09
C ILE A 2 19.25 16.93 -2.74
N LEU A 3 19.19 16.87 -4.08
CA LEU A 3 18.14 16.13 -4.78
C LEU A 3 18.24 14.60 -4.54
N LEU A 4 19.45 14.09 -4.37
CA LEU A 4 19.71 12.65 -4.18
C LEU A 4 19.32 12.22 -2.76
N GLU A 5 19.68 13.05 -1.77
CA GLU A 5 19.26 12.87 -0.37
C GLU A 5 17.74 12.97 -0.21
N LEU A 6 17.09 13.88 -0.95
CA LEU A 6 15.64 14.01 -0.92
C LEU A 6 14.96 12.75 -1.49
N MET A 7 15.47 12.23 -2.61
CA MET A 7 14.96 11.00 -3.23
C MET A 7 15.14 9.78 -2.33
N ASP A 8 16.30 9.63 -1.68
CA ASP A 8 16.56 8.52 -0.74
C ASP A 8 15.62 8.58 0.47
N ASN A 9 15.40 9.77 1.02
CA ASN A 9 14.46 9.95 2.14
C ASN A 9 13.03 9.60 1.75
N ILE A 10 12.58 10.03 0.57
CA ILE A 10 11.24 9.71 0.04
C ILE A 10 11.10 8.19 -0.17
N TRP A 11 12.15 7.53 -0.64
CA TRP A 11 12.16 6.10 -0.87
C TRP A 11 12.00 5.30 0.43
N ILE A 12 12.68 5.72 1.50
CA ILE A 12 12.57 5.12 2.83
C ILE A 12 11.16 5.29 3.39
N VAL A 13 10.59 6.49 3.27
CA VAL A 13 9.23 6.78 3.75
C VAL A 13 8.19 5.95 2.99
N LEU A 14 8.29 5.86 1.66
CA LEU A 14 7.41 5.03 0.84
C LEU A 14 7.54 3.54 1.18
N GLY A 15 8.76 3.06 1.42
CA GLY A 15 9.01 1.69 1.84
C GLY A 15 8.35 1.35 3.17
N LEU A 16 8.49 2.21 4.18
CA LEU A 16 7.85 2.04 5.48
C LEU A 16 6.32 2.04 5.36
N CYS A 17 5.74 2.96 4.60
CA CYS A 17 4.29 3.01 4.36
C CYS A 17 3.78 1.73 3.69
N LEU A 18 4.46 1.26 2.64
CA LEU A 18 4.10 0.01 1.95
C LEU A 18 4.25 -1.20 2.86
N PHE A 19 5.30 -1.26 3.68
CA PHE A 19 5.53 -2.35 4.62
C PHE A 19 4.39 -2.45 5.65
N ILE A 20 4.01 -1.32 6.25
CA ILE A 20 2.92 -1.26 7.23
C ILE A 20 1.59 -1.66 6.57
N TRP A 21 1.35 -1.22 5.33
CA TRP A 21 0.14 -1.57 4.60
C TRP A 21 0.07 -3.06 4.25
N ILE A 22 1.15 -3.63 3.70
CA ILE A 22 1.25 -5.08 3.42
C ILE A 22 1.04 -5.88 4.70
N TYR A 23 1.64 -5.44 5.82
CA TYR A 23 1.45 -6.08 7.11
C TYR A 23 -0.01 -6.02 7.58
N GLY A 24 -0.68 -4.87 7.45
CA GLY A 24 -2.09 -4.70 7.78
C GLY A 24 -2.98 -5.64 6.97
N TRP A 25 -2.80 -5.65 5.64
CA TRP A 25 -3.52 -6.54 4.73
C TRP A 25 -3.25 -8.02 5.02
N ALA A 26 -1.99 -8.40 5.26
CA ALA A 26 -1.60 -9.76 5.57
C ALA A 26 -2.18 -10.22 6.92
N LYS A 27 -2.26 -9.34 7.91
CA LYS A 27 -2.86 -9.62 9.22
C LYS A 27 -4.36 -9.91 9.10
N GLU A 28 -5.08 -9.12 8.30
CA GLU A 28 -6.51 -9.34 8.03
C GLU A 28 -6.75 -10.62 7.23
N SER A 29 -5.89 -10.92 6.25
CA SER A 29 -6.04 -12.07 5.35
C SER A 29 -5.62 -13.40 5.97
N LEU A 30 -4.59 -13.43 6.82
CA LEU A 30 -4.01 -14.66 7.39
C LEU A 30 -4.50 -14.97 8.82
N GLY A 31 -5.09 -14.00 9.53
CA GLY A 31 -5.61 -14.18 10.90
C GLY A 31 -4.56 -14.45 11.99
N SER A 32 -3.27 -14.55 11.64
CA SER A 32 -2.16 -14.80 12.57
C SER A 32 -1.07 -13.74 12.42
N ALA A 33 -0.80 -13.00 13.50
CA ALA A 33 0.17 -11.91 13.51
C ALA A 33 1.61 -12.38 13.18
N LYS A 34 2.00 -13.58 13.60
CA LYS A 34 3.34 -14.14 13.32
C LYS A 34 3.52 -14.46 11.84
N LEU A 35 2.49 -15.02 11.20
CA LEU A 35 2.52 -15.33 9.77
C LEU A 35 2.44 -14.06 8.92
N ALA A 36 1.64 -13.09 9.34
CA ALA A 36 1.50 -11.80 8.65
C ALA A 36 2.82 -11.02 8.60
N ILE A 37 3.59 -11.02 9.69
CA ILE A 37 4.89 -10.32 9.71
C ILE A 37 5.92 -11.02 8.83
N LEU A 38 5.94 -12.36 8.82
CA LEU A 38 6.81 -13.14 7.95
C LEU A 38 6.48 -12.88 6.49
N PHE A 39 5.18 -12.84 6.15
CA PHE A 39 4.71 -12.56 4.81
C PHE A 39 5.04 -11.12 4.37
N ALA A 40 4.84 -10.14 5.24
CA ALA A 40 5.19 -8.74 4.96
C ALA A 40 6.69 -8.55 4.70
N VAL A 41 7.56 -9.21 5.47
CA VAL A 41 9.00 -9.18 5.26
C VAL A 41 9.39 -9.82 3.93
N ILE A 42 8.82 -10.97 3.59
CA ILE A 42 9.09 -11.65 2.31
C ILE A 42 8.64 -10.79 1.13
N VAL A 43 7.42 -10.25 1.17
CA VAL A 43 6.87 -9.41 0.10
C VAL A 43 7.70 -8.13 -0.03
N PHE A 44 8.06 -7.49 1.08
CA PHE A 44 8.91 -6.30 1.06
C PHE A 44 10.29 -6.59 0.46
N TYR A 45 10.94 -7.68 0.87
CA TYR A 45 12.23 -8.08 0.31
C TYR A 45 12.13 -8.38 -1.20
N LEU A 46 11.14 -9.15 -1.65
CA LEU A 46 10.93 -9.42 -3.08
C LEU A 46 10.68 -8.15 -3.89
N THR A 47 9.90 -7.23 -3.32
CA THR A 47 9.47 -6.01 -4.01
C THR A 47 10.62 -5.01 -4.12
N PHE A 48 11.40 -4.80 -3.06
CA PHE A 48 12.48 -3.81 -3.07
C PHE A 48 13.80 -4.35 -3.62
N TYR A 49 14.09 -5.65 -3.45
CA TYR A 49 15.39 -6.22 -3.82
C TYR A 49 15.37 -6.93 -5.18
N SER A 50 14.36 -7.77 -5.44
CA SER A 50 14.33 -8.57 -6.68
C SER A 50 13.68 -7.84 -7.85
N TYR A 51 12.68 -6.99 -7.60
CA TYR A 51 11.92 -6.34 -8.66
C TYR A 51 11.55 -4.89 -8.28
N PRO A 52 12.50 -3.95 -8.33
CA PRO A 52 12.27 -2.56 -7.89
C PRO A 52 11.12 -1.85 -8.64
N TYR A 53 10.76 -2.30 -9.84
CA TYR A 53 9.59 -1.79 -10.57
C TYR A 53 8.24 -2.16 -9.90
N LEU A 54 8.16 -3.29 -9.20
CA LEU A 54 6.96 -3.72 -8.48
C LEU A 54 6.61 -2.79 -7.31
N VAL A 55 7.59 -2.05 -6.75
CA VAL A 55 7.35 -1.02 -5.73
C VAL A 55 6.35 0.01 -6.25
N TRP A 56 6.51 0.45 -7.50
CA TRP A 56 5.61 1.45 -8.12
C TRP A 56 4.21 0.89 -8.38
N ILE A 57 4.11 -0.39 -8.73
CA ILE A 57 2.81 -1.07 -8.91
C ILE A 57 2.08 -1.16 -7.56
N LEU A 58 2.79 -1.59 -6.51
CA LEU A 58 2.24 -1.68 -5.15
C LEU A 58 1.88 -0.31 -4.59
N ALA A 59 2.69 0.73 -4.84
CA ALA A 59 2.39 2.11 -4.47
C ALA A 59 1.14 2.62 -5.22
N GLY A 60 1.02 2.34 -6.52
CA GLY A 60 -0.18 2.67 -7.29
C GLY A 60 -1.43 1.97 -6.76
N PHE A 61 -1.32 0.68 -6.45
CA PHE A 61 -2.41 -0.09 -5.85
C PHE A 61 -2.78 0.43 -4.45
N PHE A 62 -1.81 0.82 -3.64
CA PHE A 62 -2.02 1.46 -2.35
C PHE A 62 -2.80 2.77 -2.49
N ILE A 63 -2.41 3.65 -3.42
CA ILE A 63 -3.10 4.91 -3.69
C ILE A 63 -4.54 4.65 -4.17
N ILE A 64 -4.74 3.67 -5.06
CA ILE A 64 -6.09 3.31 -5.53
C ILE A 64 -6.93 2.72 -4.40
N GLN A 65 -6.37 1.91 -3.49
CA GLN A 65 -7.11 1.36 -2.35
C GLN A 65 -7.48 2.43 -1.32
N THR A 66 -6.56 3.35 -1.04
CA THR A 66 -6.78 4.41 -0.05
C THR A 66 -7.69 5.52 -0.60
N ALA A 67 -7.42 6.02 -1.81
CA ALA A 67 -8.20 7.09 -2.43
C ALA A 67 -9.42 6.59 -3.20
N GLY A 68 -9.45 5.34 -3.67
CA GLY A 68 -10.55 4.80 -4.46
C GLY A 68 -11.85 4.68 -3.69
N LYS A 69 -11.80 4.47 -2.37
CA LYS A 69 -13.00 4.54 -1.52
C LYS A 69 -13.58 5.95 -1.51
N GLU A 70 -12.76 6.97 -1.29
CA GLU A 70 -13.21 8.37 -1.27
C GLU A 70 -13.67 8.86 -2.65
N LEU A 71 -12.98 8.47 -3.72
CA LEU A 71 -13.37 8.80 -5.10
C LEU A 71 -14.66 8.08 -5.53
N MET A 72 -14.89 6.83 -5.12
CA MET A 72 -16.17 6.15 -5.37
C MET A 72 -17.33 6.86 -4.68
N THR A 73 -17.14 7.35 -3.46
CA THR A 73 -18.18 8.12 -2.75
C THR A 73 -18.43 9.49 -3.39
N GLN A 74 -17.38 10.14 -3.90
CA GLN A 74 -17.50 11.46 -4.56
C GLN A 74 -17.98 11.38 -6.02
N LEU A 75 -17.67 10.30 -6.74
CA LEU A 75 -18.13 10.05 -8.12
C LEU A 75 -19.52 9.41 -8.16
N ASN A 76 -20.06 9.00 -7.00
CA ASN A 76 -21.42 8.52 -6.86
C ASN A 76 -22.33 9.51 -6.08
N PRO A 77 -22.57 10.75 -6.56
CA PRO A 77 -23.56 11.63 -5.97
C PRO A 77 -25.03 11.20 -6.28
N PHE A 78 -25.24 10.09 -7.00
CA PHE A 78 -26.58 9.65 -7.46
C PHE A 78 -26.92 8.17 -7.16
N GLY A 79 -26.07 7.43 -6.47
CA GLY A 79 -26.31 6.02 -6.17
C GLY A 79 -27.14 5.82 -4.90
N GLY A 80 -28.39 6.24 -4.98
CA GLY A 80 -29.51 5.45 -4.45
C GLY A 80 -29.61 5.29 -2.94
N ASP A 81 -29.49 6.37 -2.17
CA ASP A 81 -30.04 6.42 -0.80
C ASP A 81 -31.57 6.68 -0.85
N GLN A 82 -32.28 5.82 -1.58
CA GLN A 82 -33.73 5.92 -1.79
C GLN A 82 -34.48 4.59 -1.62
N LEU A 83 -33.86 3.50 -1.14
CA LEU A 83 -34.64 2.31 -0.77
C LEU A 83 -34.05 1.59 0.46
N HIS A 84 -34.75 1.83 1.57
CA HIS A 84 -34.78 1.15 2.88
C HIS A 84 -33.80 1.56 3.98
#